data_AF-L0JIH7-F1
#
_entry.id   AF-L0JIH7-F1
#
_cell.length_a   1.000
_cell.length_b   1.000
_cell.length_c   1.000
_cell.angle_alpha   90.00
_cell.angle_beta   90.00
_cell.angle_gamma   90.00
#
_symmetry.space_group_name_H-M   'P 1'
#
loop_
_entity.id
_entity.type
_entity.pdbx_description
1 polymer ?
#
loop_
_entity_poly.entity_id
_entity_poly.type
_entity_poly.pdbx_seq_one_letter_code
_entity_poly.pdbx_strand_id
1 'polypeptide(L)'
;MSTVHLDPPIKRRVAEPVLAVLAVALMVTVVTEPVTLFETTFDSLWLPITILVSGLLALSVLIGVLTHGIRLGSAVLGSGTRSQPGDTAVSRILASVVLGVFALFSLWWAVATLFVHYLVDTGGVSPSIWALLFGGVLGTLVLLRTAFFQLFPEGPLARLRCRSLK
;
A
#
# COMPACT_ATOMS: atom_id res chain seq x y z
N MET A 1 28.70 -1.46 11.83
CA MET A 1 27.59 -1.90 10.95
C MET A 1 26.32 -1.89 11.78
N SER A 2 25.54 -0.80 11.72
CA SER A 2 24.34 -0.64 12.56
C SER A 2 23.24 -1.61 12.13
N THR A 3 22.88 -2.52 13.03
CA THR A 3 21.68 -3.35 12.92
C THR A 3 20.46 -2.46 13.09
N VAL A 4 19.84 -2.06 11.98
CA VAL A 4 18.52 -1.42 11.99
C VAL A 4 17.53 -2.43 12.57
N HIS A 5 17.21 -2.25 13.84
CA HIS A 5 16.25 -3.06 14.56
C HIS A 5 14.84 -2.61 14.12
N LEU A 6 14.36 -3.19 13.03
CA LEU A 6 12.96 -3.03 12.58
C LEU A 6 12.06 -3.74 13.60
N ASP A 7 11.14 -2.99 14.19
CA ASP A 7 10.10 -3.42 15.12
C ASP A 7 9.37 -4.73 14.66
N PRO A 8 8.81 -5.52 15.60
CA PRO A 8 8.36 -6.88 15.34
C PRO A 8 7.22 -6.99 14.31
N PRO A 9 7.07 -8.15 13.63
CA PRO A 9 6.09 -8.37 12.55
C PRO A 9 4.61 -8.21 12.96
N ILE A 10 4.32 -8.05 14.25
CA ILE A 10 2.97 -7.96 14.82
C ILE A 10 2.37 -6.56 14.62
N LYS A 11 3.13 -5.47 14.86
CA LYS A 11 2.62 -4.09 14.69
C LYS A 11 2.24 -3.79 13.25
N ARG A 12 3.04 -4.29 12.31
CA ARG A 12 2.85 -4.06 10.87
C ARG A 12 1.58 -4.73 10.31
N ARG A 13 1.19 -5.87 10.90
CA ARG A 13 -0.01 -6.63 10.50
C ARG A 13 -1.31 -5.86 10.76
N VAL A 14 -1.30 -4.93 11.70
CA VAL A 14 -2.45 -4.10 12.08
C VAL A 14 -2.36 -2.69 11.49
N ALA A 15 -1.14 -2.13 11.39
CA ALA A 15 -0.95 -0.78 10.84
C ALA A 15 -1.32 -0.67 9.36
N GLU A 16 -0.96 -1.65 8.53
CA GLU A 16 -1.24 -1.62 7.08
C GLU A 16 -2.75 -1.56 6.74
N PRO A 17 -3.63 -2.41 7.30
CA PRO A 17 -5.06 -2.31 7.03
C PRO A 17 -5.69 -1.05 7.62
N VAL A 18 -5.23 -0.57 8.78
CA VAL A 18 -5.73 0.69 9.36
C VAL A 18 -5.39 1.87 8.45
N LEU A 19 -4.14 1.95 7.98
CA LEU A 19 -3.71 2.98 7.01
C LEU A 19 -4.47 2.86 5.69
N ALA A 20 -4.77 1.64 5.24
CA ALA A 20 -5.53 1.41 4.01
C ALA A 20 -6.98 1.89 4.15
N VAL A 21 -7.67 1.59 5.26
CA VAL A 21 -9.01 2.11 5.56
C VAL A 21 -8.99 3.62 5.63
N LEU A 22 -8.00 4.20 6.32
CA LEU A 22 -7.88 5.65 6.46
C LEU A 22 -7.63 6.34 5.12
N ALA A 23 -6.77 5.78 4.26
CA ALA A 23 -6.51 6.30 2.91
C ALA A 23 -7.77 6.27 2.03
N VAL A 24 -8.54 5.17 2.10
CA VAL A 24 -9.82 5.07 1.37
C VAL A 24 -10.85 6.05 1.92
N ALA A 25 -10.97 6.18 3.24
CA ALA A 25 -11.90 7.12 3.86
C ALA A 25 -11.59 8.56 3.45
N LEU A 26 -10.32 8.98 3.50
CA LEU A 26 -9.86 10.30 3.06
C LEU A 26 -10.15 10.55 1.58
N MET A 27 -9.96 9.53 0.73
CA MET A 27 -10.31 9.61 -0.69
C MET A 27 -11.81 9.82 -0.88
N VAL A 28 -12.63 9.01 -0.20
CA VAL A 28 -14.09 9.09 -0.29
C VAL A 28 -14.58 10.46 0.15
N THR A 29 -14.12 10.97 1.30
CA THR A 29 -14.54 12.29 1.80
C THR A 29 -14.26 13.41 0.80
N VAL A 30 -13.09 13.41 0.15
CA VAL A 30 -12.74 14.43 -0.86
C VAL A 30 -13.59 14.31 -2.12
N VAL A 31 -13.93 13.08 -2.53
CA VAL A 31 -14.74 12.84 -3.73
C VAL A 31 -16.22 13.16 -3.49
N THR A 32 -16.76 12.82 -2.32
CA THR A 32 -18.18 13.01 -2.01
C THR A 32 -18.51 14.42 -1.56
N GLU A 33 -17.59 15.09 -0.87
CA GLU A 33 -17.81 16.39 -0.27
C GLU A 33 -16.71 17.42 -0.62
N PRO A 34 -16.50 17.72 -1.92
CA PRO A 34 -15.43 18.61 -2.33
C PRO A 34 -15.66 20.06 -1.86
N VAL A 35 -16.88 20.59 -2.02
CA VAL A 35 -17.17 22.01 -1.77
C VAL A 35 -17.02 22.37 -0.28
N THR A 36 -17.52 21.53 0.61
CA THR A 36 -17.46 21.77 2.07
C THR A 36 -16.03 21.67 2.59
N LEU A 37 -15.22 20.72 2.10
CA LEU A 37 -13.82 20.59 2.50
C LEU A 37 -12.96 21.77 2.03
N PHE A 38 -13.16 22.26 0.80
CA PHE A 38 -12.43 23.41 0.27
C PHE A 38 -12.80 24.73 0.96
N GLU A 39 -14.06 24.91 1.37
CA GLU A 39 -14.52 26.15 2.00
C GLU A 39 -14.34 26.20 3.52
N THR A 40 -14.37 25.07 4.23
CA THR A 40 -14.40 25.06 5.71
C THR A 40 -13.22 24.36 6.38
N THR A 41 -12.49 23.47 5.68
CA THR A 41 -11.60 22.50 6.33
C THR A 41 -10.25 22.29 5.65
N PHE A 42 -9.86 23.16 4.71
CA PHE A 42 -8.44 23.32 4.34
C PHE A 42 -7.62 23.97 5.47
N ASP A 43 -7.87 23.50 6.69
CA ASP A 43 -7.08 23.77 7.86
C ASP A 43 -5.69 23.19 7.64
N SER A 44 -4.68 23.84 8.22
CA SER A 44 -3.26 23.58 7.95
C SER A 44 -2.83 22.13 8.18
N LEU A 45 -3.66 21.33 8.89
CA LEU A 45 -3.40 19.93 9.23
C LEU A 45 -3.95 18.92 8.21
N TRP A 46 -4.89 19.29 7.33
CA TRP A 46 -5.49 18.34 6.40
C TRP A 46 -4.49 17.83 5.34
N LEU A 47 -3.75 18.76 4.74
CA LEU A 47 -2.67 18.47 3.79
C LEU A 47 -1.62 17.51 4.36
N PRO A 48 -0.98 17.78 5.52
CA PRO A 48 0.00 16.87 6.06
C PRO A 48 -0.60 15.52 6.46
N ILE A 49 -1.85 15.46 6.96
CA ILE A 49 -2.51 14.18 7.28
C ILE A 49 -2.66 13.32 6.03
N THR A 50 -3.21 13.87 4.94
CA THR A 50 -3.45 13.11 3.71
C THR A 50 -2.15 12.61 3.08
N ILE A 51 -1.10 13.44 3.09
CA ILE A 51 0.24 13.08 2.61
C ILE A 51 0.86 11.98 3.49
N LEU A 52 0.80 12.13 4.82
CA LEU A 52 1.38 11.16 5.75
C LEU A 52 0.68 9.81 5.66
N VAL A 53 -0.65 9.79 5.60
CA VAL A 53 -1.41 8.53 5.50
C VAL A 53 -1.08 7.80 4.21
N SER A 54 -1.13 8.48 3.05
CA SER A 54 -0.74 7.89 1.76
C SER A 54 0.72 7.44 1.74
N GLY A 55 1.63 8.28 2.23
CA GLY A 55 3.07 8.01 2.22
C GLY A 55 3.44 6.84 3.13
N LEU A 56 2.90 6.78 4.34
CA LEU A 56 3.13 5.68 5.28
C LEU A 56 2.55 4.37 4.77
N LEU A 57 1.36 4.40 4.16
CA LEU A 57 0.76 3.23 3.52
C LEU A 57 1.67 2.73 2.38
N ALA A 58 2.09 3.62 1.49
CA ALA A 58 2.97 3.30 0.37
C ALA A 58 4.30 2.69 0.83
N LEU A 59 4.93 3.31 1.84
CA LEU A 59 6.16 2.79 2.42
C LEU A 59 5.96 1.40 3.04
N SER A 60 4.87 1.19 3.79
CA SER A 60 4.54 -0.12 4.38
C SER A 60 4.36 -1.18 3.30
N VAL A 61 3.62 -0.88 2.23
CA VAL A 61 3.43 -1.81 1.11
C VAL A 61 4.76 -2.13 0.43
N LEU A 62 5.59 -1.12 0.17
CA LEU A 62 6.87 -1.28 -0.52
C LEU A 62 7.84 -2.18 0.26
N ILE A 63 7.94 -2.00 1.58
CA ILE A 63 8.74 -2.90 2.44
C ILE A 63 8.22 -4.35 2.32
N GLY A 64 6.92 -4.54 2.08
CA GLY A 64 6.27 -5.85 2.04
C GLY A 64 6.57 -6.56 0.75
N VAL A 65 6.45 -5.82 -0.35
CA VAL A 65 6.88 -6.21 -1.69
C VAL A 65 8.37 -6.54 -1.69
N LEU A 66 9.22 -5.73 -1.06
CA LEU A 66 10.66 -5.99 -0.97
C LEU A 66 10.97 -7.26 -0.18
N THR A 67 10.31 -7.45 0.97
CA THR A 67 10.47 -8.67 1.78
C THR A 67 10.05 -9.91 0.99
N HIS A 68 8.95 -9.82 0.24
CA HIS A 68 8.49 -10.91 -0.62
C HIS A 68 9.46 -11.18 -1.78
N GLY A 69 9.99 -10.13 -2.42
CA GLY A 69 10.99 -10.24 -3.48
C GLY A 69 12.29 -10.89 -3.01
N ILE A 70 12.78 -10.54 -1.81
CA ILE A 70 13.96 -11.19 -1.21
C ILE A 70 13.71 -12.68 -0.96
N ARG A 71 12.53 -13.04 -0.45
CA ARG A 71 12.15 -14.45 -0.23
C ARG A 71 12.08 -15.21 -1.55
N LEU A 72 11.43 -14.62 -2.57
CA LEU A 72 11.34 -15.20 -3.90
C LEU A 72 12.73 -15.40 -4.52
N GLY A 73 13.61 -14.40 -4.45
CA GLY A 73 14.98 -14.50 -4.93
C GLY A 73 15.77 -15.59 -4.22
N SER A 74 15.62 -15.72 -2.89
CA SER A 74 16.26 -16.80 -2.12
C SER A 74 15.76 -18.20 -2.49
N ALA A 75 14.48 -18.33 -2.82
CA ALA A 75 13.90 -19.58 -3.29
C ALA A 75 14.42 -19.96 -4.68
N VAL A 76 14.55 -18.98 -5.59
CA VAL A 76 15.09 -19.20 -6.95
C VAL A 76 16.58 -19.56 -6.92
N LEU A 77 17.36 -18.92 -6.04
CA LEU A 77 18.80 -19.16 -5.89
C LEU A 77 19.13 -20.43 -5.09
N GLY A 78 18.13 -21.20 -4.64
CA GLY A 78 18.34 -22.47 -3.93
C GLY A 78 18.93 -22.32 -2.52
N SER A 79 18.94 -21.12 -1.93
CA SER A 79 19.53 -20.87 -0.59
C SER A 79 18.63 -21.27 0.59
N GLY A 80 17.48 -21.88 0.30
CA GLY A 80 16.77 -22.92 1.08
C GLY A 80 16.24 -22.61 2.47
N THR A 81 16.69 -21.56 3.14
CA THR A 81 16.44 -21.36 4.58
C THR A 81 15.29 -20.40 4.91
N ARG A 82 14.73 -19.69 3.91
CA ARG A 82 13.69 -18.65 4.12
C ARG A 82 12.44 -18.78 3.24
N SER A 83 12.32 -19.84 2.47
CA SER A 83 11.20 -20.05 1.52
C SER A 83 9.94 -20.48 2.25
N GLN A 84 8.82 -19.79 2.05
CA GLN A 84 7.51 -20.19 2.61
C GLN A 84 6.66 -20.88 1.53
N PRO A 85 5.90 -21.95 1.86
CA PRO A 85 5.03 -22.63 0.90
C PRO A 85 4.01 -21.65 0.30
N GLY A 86 4.03 -21.51 -1.03
CA GLY A 86 3.14 -20.62 -1.78
C GLY A 86 3.75 -19.28 -2.21
N ASP A 87 4.98 -18.94 -1.81
CA ASP A 87 5.64 -17.69 -2.23
C ASP A 87 5.91 -17.63 -3.75
N THR A 88 5.97 -18.76 -4.44
CA THR A 88 6.16 -18.86 -5.90
C THR A 88 4.84 -18.82 -6.68
N ALA A 89 3.69 -18.71 -6.02
CA ALA A 89 2.40 -18.64 -6.71
C ALA A 89 2.33 -17.39 -7.60
N VAL A 90 2.02 -17.58 -8.89
CA VAL A 90 1.93 -16.50 -9.89
C VAL A 90 1.02 -15.36 -9.42
N SER A 91 -0.09 -15.68 -8.75
CA SER A 91 -1.01 -14.69 -8.18
C SER A 91 -0.38 -13.81 -7.09
N ARG A 92 0.54 -14.37 -6.27
CA ARG A 92 1.26 -13.60 -5.24
C ARG A 92 2.34 -12.71 -5.85
N ILE A 93 3.06 -13.22 -6.85
CA ILE A 93 4.05 -12.44 -7.61
C ILE A 93 3.35 -11.27 -8.29
N LEU A 94 2.26 -11.54 -9.03
CA LEU A 94 1.49 -10.49 -9.72
C LEU A 94 0.94 -9.45 -8.74
N ALA A 95 0.33 -9.88 -7.62
CA ALA A 95 -0.15 -8.96 -6.59
C ALA A 95 0.97 -8.11 -6.01
N SER A 96 2.14 -8.70 -5.77
CA SER A 96 3.32 -7.98 -5.26
C SER A 96 3.86 -6.95 -6.27
N VAL A 97 3.87 -7.29 -7.56
CA VAL A 97 4.31 -6.36 -8.62
C VAL A 97 3.33 -5.20 -8.74
N VAL A 98 2.03 -5.48 -8.86
CA VAL A 98 0.99 -4.45 -8.98
C VAL A 98 1.02 -3.52 -7.76
N LEU A 99 1.03 -4.07 -6.55
CA LEU A 99 1.12 -3.27 -5.33
C LEU A 99 2.44 -2.48 -5.23
N GLY A 100 3.55 -3.06 -5.67
CA GLY A 100 4.84 -2.38 -5.69
C GLY A 100 4.84 -1.15 -6.59
N VAL A 101 4.32 -1.28 -7.82
CA VAL A 101 4.20 -0.16 -8.77
C VAL A 101 3.30 0.94 -8.21
N PHE A 102 2.12 0.59 -7.70
CA PHE A 102 1.20 1.57 -7.10
C PHE A 102 1.78 2.23 -5.84
N ALA A 103 2.53 1.48 -5.02
CA ALA A 103 3.21 2.03 -3.85
C ALA A 103 4.31 3.03 -4.24
N LEU A 104 5.15 2.70 -5.23
CA LEU A 104 6.15 3.62 -5.77
C LEU A 104 5.50 4.90 -6.31
N PHE A 105 4.42 4.77 -7.07
CA PHE A 105 3.70 5.92 -7.62
C PHE A 105 3.09 6.79 -6.52
N SER A 106 2.44 6.17 -5.52
CA SER A 106 1.85 6.89 -4.38
C SER A 106 2.90 7.61 -3.56
N LEU A 107 4.05 6.97 -3.32
CA LEU A 107 5.17 7.56 -2.59
C LEU A 107 5.79 8.73 -3.36
N TRP A 108 5.95 8.59 -4.67
CA TRP A 108 6.43 9.67 -5.55
C TRP A 108 5.55 10.91 -5.43
N TRP A 109 4.23 10.76 -5.51
CA TRP A 109 3.30 11.89 -5.37
C TRP A 109 3.29 12.48 -3.95
N ALA A 110 3.44 11.65 -2.91
CA ALA A 110 3.57 12.15 -1.54
C ALA A 110 4.82 13.03 -1.39
N VAL A 111 5.98 12.57 -1.90
CA VAL A 111 7.23 13.33 -1.88
C VAL A 111 7.12 14.61 -2.72
N ALA A 112 6.55 14.53 -3.92
CA ALA A 112 6.34 15.71 -4.77
C ALA A 112 5.45 16.75 -4.09
N THR A 113 4.43 16.31 -3.35
CA THR A 113 3.56 17.21 -2.59
C THR A 113 4.30 17.86 -1.43
N LEU A 114 5.10 17.12 -0.67
CA LEU A 114 5.94 17.72 0.38
C LEU A 114 6.94 18.72 -0.20
N PHE A 115 7.56 18.38 -1.33
CA PHE A 115 8.52 19.25 -1.99
C PHE A 115 7.88 20.57 -2.43
N VAL A 116 6.75 20.52 -3.13
CA VAL A 116 6.05 21.73 -3.57
C VAL A 116 5.52 22.52 -2.38
N HIS A 117 5.01 21.86 -1.34
CA HIS A 117 4.39 22.57 -0.22
C HIS A 117 5.39 23.23 0.73
N TYR A 118 6.60 22.66 0.91
CA TYR A 118 7.58 23.14 1.89
C TYR A 118 8.84 23.78 1.29
N LEU A 119 9.21 23.46 0.05
CA LEU A 119 10.48 23.89 -0.55
C LEU A 119 10.30 24.89 -1.69
N VAL A 120 9.10 25.07 -2.24
CA VAL A 120 8.89 25.93 -3.42
C VAL A 120 7.67 26.82 -3.24
N ASP A 121 7.89 28.15 -3.19
CA ASP A 121 6.82 29.17 -3.22
C ASP A 121 6.27 29.37 -4.65
N THR A 122 5.96 28.29 -5.35
CA THR A 122 5.33 28.36 -6.67
C THR A 122 3.82 28.32 -6.50
N GLY A 123 3.14 29.39 -6.91
CA GLY A 123 1.66 29.50 -6.97
C GLY A 123 0.98 28.59 -8.01
N GLY A 124 1.54 27.41 -8.26
CA GLY A 124 1.01 26.39 -9.17
C GLY A 124 -0.02 25.47 -8.49
N VAL A 125 -0.70 24.67 -9.31
CA VAL A 125 -1.68 23.67 -8.85
C VAL A 125 -0.99 22.69 -7.90
N SER A 126 -1.50 22.59 -6.67
CA SER A 126 -0.97 21.67 -5.67
C SER A 126 -1.10 20.20 -6.14
N PRO A 127 -0.01 19.41 -6.17
CA PRO A 127 -0.06 18.00 -6.56
C PRO A 127 -0.70 17.09 -5.48
N SER A 128 -1.15 17.66 -4.36
CA SER A 128 -1.72 16.96 -3.20
C SER A 128 -2.91 16.06 -3.54
N ILE A 129 -3.76 16.48 -4.47
CA ILE A 129 -4.92 15.68 -4.87
C ILE A 129 -4.50 14.33 -5.48
N TRP A 130 -3.38 14.29 -6.20
CA TRP A 130 -2.85 13.06 -6.78
C TRP A 130 -2.32 12.11 -5.71
N ALA A 131 -1.62 12.62 -4.70
CA ALA A 131 -1.15 11.81 -3.57
C ALA A 131 -2.31 11.13 -2.82
N LEU A 132 -3.43 11.84 -2.68
CA LEU A 132 -4.65 11.31 -2.06
C LEU A 132 -5.36 10.28 -2.94
N LEU A 133 -5.54 10.56 -4.23
CA LEU A 133 -6.18 9.61 -5.17
C LEU A 133 -5.38 8.30 -5.30
N PHE A 134 -4.07 8.39 -5.54
CA PHE A 134 -3.23 7.19 -5.67
C PHE A 134 -3.12 6.41 -4.36
N GLY A 135 -3.04 7.11 -3.22
CA GLY A 135 -3.07 6.45 -1.92
C GLY A 135 -4.39 5.76 -1.59
N GLY A 136 -5.53 6.36 -1.96
CA GLY A 136 -6.85 5.72 -1.82
C GLY A 136 -7.00 4.48 -2.70
N VAL A 137 -6.54 4.54 -3.95
CA VAL A 137 -6.50 3.37 -4.84
C VAL A 137 -5.59 2.29 -4.27
N LEU A 138 -4.41 2.66 -3.79
CA LEU A 138 -3.50 1.72 -3.13
C LEU A 138 -4.14 1.08 -1.88
N GLY A 139 -4.82 1.87 -1.05
CA GLY A 139 -5.57 1.39 0.11
C GLY A 139 -6.65 0.38 -0.28
N THR A 140 -7.40 0.68 -1.34
CA THR A 140 -8.42 -0.24 -1.89
C THR A 140 -7.80 -1.55 -2.33
N LEU A 141 -6.67 -1.51 -3.06
CA LEU A 141 -5.94 -2.71 -3.49
C LEU A 141 -5.41 -3.53 -2.31
N VAL A 142 -4.91 -2.88 -1.26
CA VAL A 142 -4.45 -3.53 -0.03
C VAL A 142 -5.60 -4.24 0.69
N LEU A 143 -6.76 -3.57 0.82
CA LEU A 143 -7.95 -4.17 1.42
C LEU A 143 -8.47 -5.35 0.59
N LEU A 144 -8.54 -5.19 -0.73
CA LEU A 144 -8.97 -6.25 -1.64
C LEU A 144 -8.03 -7.46 -1.56
N ARG A 145 -6.71 -7.22 -1.55
CA ARG A 145 -5.71 -8.27 -1.35
C ARG A 145 -5.92 -9.00 -0.02
N THR A 146 -6.15 -8.24 1.05
CA THR A 146 -6.33 -8.79 2.40
C THR A 146 -7.59 -9.65 2.45
N ALA A 147 -8.71 -9.15 1.92
CA ALA A 147 -9.96 -9.91 1.83
C ALA A 147 -9.81 -11.15 0.95
N PHE A 148 -9.13 -11.03 -0.20
CA PHE A 148 -8.90 -12.14 -1.12
C PHE A 148 -8.11 -13.28 -0.45
N PHE A 149 -7.02 -12.97 0.25
CA PHE A 149 -6.24 -14.00 0.94
C PHE A 149 -6.92 -14.56 2.20
N GLN A 150 -7.82 -13.80 2.83
CA GLN A 150 -8.67 -14.33 3.91
C GLN A 150 -9.73 -15.29 3.37
N LEU A 151 -10.35 -14.98 2.23
CA LEU A 151 -11.39 -15.81 1.60
C LEU A 151 -10.80 -17.06 0.91
N PHE A 152 -9.58 -16.94 0.39
CA PHE A 152 -8.88 -18.00 -0.37
C PHE A 152 -7.48 -18.26 0.19
N PRO A 153 -7.36 -18.79 1.42
CA PRO A 153 -6.04 -19.07 2.04
C PRO A 153 -5.20 -20.06 1.22
N GLU A 154 -5.85 -21.02 0.54
CA GLU A 154 -5.22 -22.03 -0.32
C GLU A 154 -5.27 -21.69 -1.83
N GLY A 155 -5.83 -20.52 -2.18
CA GLY A 155 -6.05 -20.08 -3.57
C GLY A 155 -7.37 -20.57 -4.18
N PRO A 156 -7.97 -19.81 -5.13
CA PRO A 156 -9.27 -20.13 -5.71
C PRO A 156 -9.28 -21.45 -6.49
N LEU A 157 -8.13 -21.85 -7.03
CA LEU A 157 -7.98 -23.10 -7.79
C LEU A 157 -7.96 -24.36 -6.91
N ALA A 158 -7.60 -24.25 -5.62
CA ALA A 158 -7.63 -25.40 -4.70
C ALA A 158 -9.06 -25.90 -4.46
N ARG A 159 -10.05 -25.00 -4.40
CA ARG A 159 -11.47 -25.36 -4.31
C ARG A 159 -12.00 -26.02 -5.58
N LEU A 160 -11.51 -25.64 -6.75
CA LEU A 160 -11.91 -26.25 -8.02
C LEU A 160 -11.34 -27.67 -8.16
N ARG A 161 -10.11 -27.91 -7.69
CA ARG A 161 -9.48 -29.23 -7.68
C ARG A 161 -10.21 -30.23 -6.78
N CYS A 162 -10.78 -29.77 -5.67
CA CYS A 162 -11.55 -30.61 -4.75
C CYS A 162 -12.95 -30.95 -5.29
N ARG A 163 -13.51 -30.10 -6.17
CA ARG A 163 -14.83 -30.33 -6.79
C ARG A 163 -14.79 -31.24 -8.01
N SER A 164 -13.64 -31.35 -8.68
CA SER A 164 -13.44 -32.22 -9.86
C SER A 164 -13.20 -33.70 -9.52
N LEU A 165 -13.12 -34.05 -8.23
CA LEU A 165 -12.89 -35.43 -7.74
C LEU A 165 -14.16 -36.08 -7.17
N LYS A 166 -15.34 -35.52 -7.45
CA LYS A 166 -16.64 -36.13 -7.15
C LYS A 166 -17.40 -36.45 -8.42
#